data_AF-A0A6N4QXD8-F1
#
_entry.id   AF-A0A6N4QXD8-F1
#
_cell.length_a   1.000
_cell.length_b   1.000
_cell.length_c   1.000
_cell.angle_alpha   90.00
_cell.angle_beta   90.00
_cell.angle_gamma   90.00
#
_symmetry.space_group_name_H-M   'P 1'
#
loop_
_entity.id
_entity.type
_entity.pdbx_description
1 polymer ?
#
loop_
_entity_poly.entity_id
_entity_poly.type
_entity_poly.pdbx_seq_one_letter_code
_entity_poly.pdbx_strand_id
1 'polypeptide(L)'
;MQFDSSKAKLVAAKLLLLIFVLVTFFRVLVLTGVIPFTIVWGGRLKSREQMIVFELISLTLNSFFIWIALIQNGFFKKAVPPKVVRILLWIMSALFSLNTIGNLLAESSLETRIFTPITFLLAILCAFLAKNRED
;
A
#
# COMPACT_ATOMS: atom_id res chain seq x y z
N MET A 1 -5.91 28.94 -11.02
CA MET A 1 -6.65 28.02 -10.15
C MET A 1 -5.69 27.52 -9.07
N GLN A 2 -5.64 28.17 -7.91
CA GLN A 2 -4.80 27.75 -6.79
C GLN A 2 -5.40 26.44 -6.26
N PHE A 3 -4.78 25.31 -6.58
CA PHE A 3 -5.12 24.05 -5.91
C PHE A 3 -4.90 24.26 -4.41
N ASP A 4 -5.97 24.17 -3.62
CA ASP A 4 -5.88 24.18 -2.17
C ASP A 4 -5.08 22.95 -1.73
N SER A 5 -3.79 23.17 -1.50
CA SER A 5 -2.80 22.17 -1.09
C SER A 5 -3.29 21.31 0.09
N SER A 6 -4.11 21.89 0.98
CA SER A 6 -4.66 21.20 2.13
C SER A 6 -5.74 20.18 1.74
N LYS A 7 -6.63 20.53 0.80
CA LYS A 7 -7.64 19.59 0.27
C LYS A 7 -6.99 18.46 -0.51
N ALA A 8 -5.98 18.75 -1.33
CA ALA A 8 -5.26 17.73 -2.09
C ALA A 8 -4.56 16.71 -1.17
N LYS A 9 -3.91 17.19 -0.09
CA LYS A 9 -3.31 16.32 0.95
C LYS A 9 -4.34 15.42 1.61
N LEU A 10 -5.51 15.96 1.98
CA LEU A 10 -6.58 15.19 2.60
C LEU A 10 -7.13 14.11 1.66
N VAL A 11 -7.37 14.44 0.39
CA VAL A 11 -7.83 13.48 -0.61
C VAL A 11 -6.80 12.37 -0.81
N ALA A 12 -5.52 12.72 -0.96
CA ALA A 12 -4.44 11.75 -1.08
C ALA A 12 -4.35 10.80 0.13
N ALA A 13 -4.47 11.33 1.35
CA ALA A 13 -4.48 10.52 2.58
C ALA A 13 -5.68 9.57 2.67
N LYS A 14 -6.87 10.01 2.24
CA LYS A 14 -8.07 9.17 2.20
C LYS A 14 -7.97 8.08 1.13
N LEU A 15 -7.46 8.42 -0.05
CA LEU A 15 -7.22 7.46 -1.13
C LEU A 15 -6.21 6.39 -0.72
N LEU A 16 -5.11 6.79 -0.08
CA LEU A 16 -4.11 5.86 0.45
C LEU A 16 -4.74 4.85 1.42
N LEU A 17 -5.54 5.36 2.38
CA LEU A 17 -6.25 4.51 3.35
C LEU A 17 -7.25 3.56 2.66
N LEU A 18 -8.05 4.08 1.73
CA LEU A 18 -9.04 3.29 0.99
C LEU A 18 -8.36 2.14 0.23
N ILE A 19 -7.27 2.41 -0.48
CA ILE A 19 -6.54 1.38 -1.22
C ILE A 19 -6.03 0.30 -0.27
N PHE A 20 -5.43 0.66 0.87
CA PHE A 20 -4.96 -0.36 1.82
C PHE A 20 -6.08 -1.20 2.42
N VAL A 21 -7.24 -0.60 2.70
CA VAL A 21 -8.41 -1.35 3.17
C VAL A 21 -8.87 -2.36 2.11
N LEU A 22 -8.99 -1.92 0.85
CA LEU A 22 -9.36 -2.81 -0.26
C LEU A 22 -8.33 -3.93 -0.48
N VAL A 23 -7.03 -3.62 -0.35
CA VAL A 23 -5.97 -4.62 -0.41
C VAL A 23 -6.11 -5.62 0.74
N THR A 24 -6.39 -5.20 1.98
CA THR A 24 -6.66 -6.13 3.09
C THR A 24 -7.79 -7.08 2.75
N PHE A 25 -8.91 -6.57 2.23
CA PHE A 25 -10.03 -7.42 1.80
C PHE A 25 -9.59 -8.43 0.74
N PHE A 26 -8.85 -8.01 -0.28
CA PHE A 26 -8.31 -8.91 -1.30
C PHE A 26 -7.44 -10.01 -0.68
N ARG A 27 -6.52 -9.68 0.24
CA ARG A 27 -5.65 -10.66 0.92
C ARG A 27 -6.45 -11.68 1.74
N VAL A 28 -7.52 -11.23 2.42
CA VAL A 28 -8.43 -12.13 3.15
C VAL A 28 -9.16 -13.07 2.19
N LEU A 29 -9.57 -12.61 1.01
CA LEU A 29 -10.18 -13.47 -0.01
C LEU A 29 -9.20 -14.53 -0.55
N VAL A 30 -7.91 -14.20 -0.67
CA VAL A 30 -6.86 -15.16 -1.03
C VAL A 30 -6.64 -16.18 0.10
N LEU A 31 -6.54 -15.73 1.35
CA LEU A 31 -6.38 -16.60 2.53
C LEU A 31 -7.55 -17.59 2.71
N THR A 32 -8.77 -17.13 2.46
CA THR A 32 -9.99 -17.97 2.53
C THR A 32 -10.16 -18.88 1.32
N GLY A 33 -9.33 -18.73 0.29
CA GLY A 33 -9.37 -19.54 -0.93
C GLY A 33 -10.48 -19.15 -1.92
N VAL A 34 -11.19 -18.05 -1.67
CA VAL A 34 -12.16 -17.48 -2.64
C VAL A 34 -11.43 -17.01 -3.90
N ILE A 35 -10.23 -16.45 -3.73
CA ILE A 35 -9.34 -16.08 -4.82
C ILE A 35 -8.16 -17.07 -4.86
N PRO A 36 -7.81 -17.62 -6.03
CA PRO A 36 -6.71 -18.57 -6.14
C PRO A 36 -5.38 -17.89 -5.86
N PHE A 37 -4.55 -18.49 -5.00
CA PHE A 37 -3.26 -17.91 -4.61
C PHE A 37 -2.19 -17.98 -5.71
N THR A 38 -2.47 -18.66 -6.82
CA THR A 38 -1.59 -18.72 -7.99
C THR A 38 -1.48 -17.38 -8.73
N ILE A 39 -2.32 -16.39 -8.39
CA ILE A 39 -2.34 -15.08 -9.05
C ILE A 39 -1.64 -13.99 -8.22
N VAL A 40 -1.10 -14.33 -7.05
CA VAL A 40 -0.38 -13.42 -6.16
C VAL A 40 1.09 -13.84 -6.05
N TRP A 41 1.94 -12.91 -5.61
CA TRP A 41 3.37 -13.15 -5.38
C TRP A 41 4.11 -13.62 -6.64
N GLY A 42 3.80 -13.00 -7.77
CA GLY A 42 4.39 -13.34 -9.07
C GLY A 42 3.91 -14.67 -9.64
N GLY A 43 2.90 -15.31 -9.03
CA GLY A 43 2.47 -16.67 -9.33
C GLY A 43 3.46 -17.76 -8.88
N ARG A 44 4.37 -17.43 -7.95
CA ARG A 44 5.49 -18.31 -7.57
C ARG A 44 5.23 -19.18 -6.34
N LEU A 45 4.10 -19.00 -5.68
CA LEU A 45 3.73 -19.79 -4.50
C LEU A 45 3.41 -21.23 -4.90
N LYS A 46 4.06 -22.19 -4.25
CA LYS A 46 3.96 -23.62 -4.62
C LYS A 46 3.06 -24.44 -3.70
N SER A 47 2.72 -23.91 -2.52
CA SER A 47 1.91 -24.63 -1.54
C SER A 47 1.01 -23.69 -0.74
N ARG A 48 0.00 -24.27 -0.09
CA ARG A 48 -0.94 -23.54 0.76
C ARG A 48 -0.23 -22.96 2.00
N GLU A 49 0.76 -23.67 2.53
CA GLU A 49 1.57 -23.22 3.67
C GLU A 49 2.39 -22.00 3.29
N GLN A 50 3.02 -22.01 2.10
CA GLN A 50 3.71 -20.83 1.57
C GLN A 50 2.74 -19.67 1.40
N MET A 51 1.56 -19.91 0.82
CA MET A 51 0.53 -18.88 0.71
C MET A 51 0.18 -18.27 2.06
N ILE A 52 -0.11 -19.08 3.08
CA ILE A 52 -0.47 -18.59 4.41
C ILE A 52 0.64 -17.70 4.98
N VAL A 53 1.90 -18.14 4.95
CA VAL A 53 3.02 -17.37 5.48
C VAL A 53 3.18 -16.02 4.76
N PHE A 54 3.17 -16.04 3.42
CA PHE A 54 3.36 -14.84 2.61
C PHE A 54 2.18 -13.86 2.71
N GLU A 55 0.96 -14.38 2.84
CA GLU A 55 -0.24 -13.57 3.09
C GLU A 55 -0.27 -12.99 4.51
N LEU A 56 0.23 -13.71 5.52
CA LEU A 56 0.37 -13.16 6.88
C LEU A 56 1.42 -12.04 6.94
N ILE A 57 2.56 -12.19 6.26
CA ILE A 57 3.57 -11.13 6.11
C ILE A 57 2.93 -9.91 5.43
N SER A 58 2.22 -10.16 4.34
CA SER A 58 1.49 -9.13 3.60
C SER A 58 0.48 -8.38 4.46
N LEU A 59 -0.33 -9.10 5.23
CA LEU A 59 -1.37 -8.54 6.09
C LEU A 59 -0.76 -7.72 7.22
N THR A 60 0.36 -8.19 7.78
CA THR A 60 1.11 -7.48 8.82
C THR A 60 1.65 -6.15 8.30
N LEU A 61 2.34 -6.18 7.15
CA LEU A 61 2.86 -4.97 6.51
C LEU A 61 1.74 -4.01 6.11
N ASN A 62 0.64 -4.53 5.53
CA ASN A 62 -0.48 -3.70 5.12
C ASN A 62 -1.20 -3.07 6.33
N SER A 63 -1.29 -3.77 7.46
CA SER A 63 -1.83 -3.22 8.71
C SER A 63 -0.96 -2.08 9.24
N PHE A 64 0.37 -2.21 9.15
CA PHE A 64 1.29 -1.13 9.46
C PHE A 64 1.11 0.08 8.54
N PHE A 65 0.89 -0.14 7.24
CA PHE A 65 0.61 0.94 6.29
C PHE A 65 -0.74 1.64 6.55
N ILE A 66 -1.78 0.88 6.93
CA ILE A 66 -3.07 1.43 7.37
C ILE A 66 -2.87 2.33 8.58
N TRP A 67 -2.08 1.90 9.57
CA TRP A 67 -1.79 2.70 10.75
C TRP A 67 -1.11 4.03 10.40
N ILE A 68 -0.12 4.03 9.49
CA ILE A 68 0.50 5.26 8.96
C ILE A 68 -0.54 6.13 8.23
N ALA A 69 -1.40 5.53 7.41
CA ALA A 69 -2.45 6.25 6.69
C ALA A 69 -3.48 6.88 7.65
N LEU A 70 -3.83 6.22 8.76
CA LEU A 70 -4.71 6.76 9.80
C LEU A 70 -4.07 7.95 10.53
N ILE A 71 -2.76 7.89 10.82
CA ILE A 71 -2.01 9.04 11.32
C ILE A 71 -2.10 10.20 10.32
N GLN A 72 -1.98 9.92 9.03
CA GLN A 72 -2.10 10.95 7.99
C GLN A 72 -3.49 11.57 7.87
N ASN A 73 -4.54 10.82 8.21
CA ASN A 73 -5.90 11.33 8.27
C ASN A 73 -6.22 12.04 9.61
N GLY A 74 -5.26 12.12 10.53
CA GLY A 74 -5.40 12.85 11.79
C GLY A 74 -6.12 12.10 12.91
N PHE A 75 -6.29 10.77 12.79
CA PHE A 75 -6.90 9.95 13.86
C PHE A 75 -6.01 9.84 15.10
N PHE A 76 -4.68 9.93 14.94
CA PHE A 76 -3.70 9.80 16.02
C PHE A 76 -2.74 11.01 16.09
N LYS A 77 -3.29 12.22 16.05
CA LYS A 77 -2.52 13.47 16.21
C LYS A 77 -1.76 13.38 17.55
N LYS A 78 -0.42 13.28 17.51
CA LYS A 78 0.55 13.14 18.61
C LYS A 78 1.11 11.74 18.90
N ALA A 79 0.64 10.67 18.25
CA ALA A 79 1.22 9.34 18.47
C ALA A 79 2.65 9.20 17.92
N VAL A 80 2.96 9.93 16.83
CA VAL A 80 4.25 9.83 16.12
C VAL A 80 4.73 11.22 15.71
N PRO A 81 6.02 11.55 15.89
CA PRO A 81 6.58 12.83 15.42
C PRO A 81 6.40 13.05 13.92
N PRO A 82 6.08 14.28 13.45
CA PRO A 82 5.87 14.56 12.02
C PRO A 82 7.02 14.09 11.12
N LYS A 83 8.26 14.34 11.55
CA LYS A 83 9.48 13.90 10.84
C LYS A 83 9.55 12.39 10.63
N VAL A 84 9.15 11.60 11.63
CA VAL A 84 9.15 10.13 11.54
C VAL A 84 8.12 9.66 10.52
N VAL A 85 6.90 10.22 10.54
CA VAL A 85 5.87 9.88 9.54
C VAL A 85 6.33 10.25 8.12
N ARG A 86 7.04 11.39 7.95
CA ARG A 86 7.62 11.79 6.66
C ARG A 86 8.62 10.75 6.13
N ILE A 87 9.51 10.28 6.98
CA ILE A 87 10.51 9.24 6.64
C ILE A 87 9.80 7.93 6.27
N LEU A 88 8.81 7.51 7.05
CA LEU A 88 8.03 6.29 6.77
C LEU A 88 7.30 6.38 5.43
N LEU A 89 6.73 7.53 5.07
CA LEU A 89 6.10 7.73 3.76
C LEU A 89 7.10 7.64 2.61
N TRP A 90 8.34 8.13 2.77
CA TRP A 90 9.39 7.94 1.77
C TRP A 90 9.80 6.47 1.62
N ILE A 91 9.95 5.75 2.74
CA ILE A 91 10.22 4.30 2.73
C ILE A 91 9.09 3.56 2.02
N MET A 92 7.83 3.87 2.34
CA MET A 92 6.67 3.29 1.65
C MET A 92 6.68 3.60 0.16
N SER A 93 7.01 4.84 -0.23
CA SER A 93 7.11 5.21 -1.65
C SER A 93 8.16 4.37 -2.39
N ALA A 94 9.36 4.22 -1.82
CA ALA A 94 10.40 3.36 -2.37
C ALA A 94 9.96 1.89 -2.46
N LEU A 95 9.33 1.37 -1.40
CA LEU A 95 8.81 0.01 -1.35
C LEU A 95 7.73 -0.23 -2.42
N PHE A 96 6.80 0.70 -2.62
CA PHE A 96 5.76 0.57 -3.64
C PHE A 96 6.29 0.74 -5.07
N SER A 97 7.35 1.53 -5.26
CA SER A 97 8.10 1.54 -6.53
C SER A 97 8.72 0.18 -6.81
N LEU A 98 9.36 -0.45 -5.82
CA LEU A 98 9.89 -1.81 -5.95
C LEU A 98 8.78 -2.84 -6.23
N ASN A 99 7.63 -2.72 -5.56
CA ASN A 99 6.47 -3.57 -5.85
C ASN A 99 5.95 -3.38 -7.28
N THR A 100 5.97 -2.14 -7.80
CA THR A 100 5.56 -1.86 -9.18
C THR A 100 6.48 -2.56 -10.17
N ILE A 101 7.80 -2.53 -9.93
CA ILE A 101 8.77 -3.28 -10.72
C ILE A 101 8.50 -4.79 -10.59
N GLY A 102 8.26 -5.30 -9.39
CA GLY A 102 7.90 -6.70 -9.17
C GLY A 102 6.66 -7.14 -9.94
N ASN A 103 5.60 -6.33 -9.92
CA ASN A 103 4.35 -6.60 -10.63
C ASN A 103 4.49 -6.53 -12.16
N LEU A 104 5.37 -5.65 -12.67
CA LEU A 104 5.72 -5.60 -14.10
C LEU A 104 6.44 -6.86 -14.57
N LEU A 105 7.20 -7.50 -13.66
CA LEU A 105 7.95 -8.73 -13.92
C LEU A 105 7.19 -10.01 -13.52
N ALA A 106 5.95 -9.88 -13.04
CA ALA A 106 5.13 -11.00 -12.62
C ALA A 106 4.60 -11.81 -13.81
N GLU A 107 4.44 -13.11 -13.61
CA GLU A 107 3.81 -14.00 -14.61
C GLU A 107 2.27 -13.86 -14.59
N SER A 108 1.70 -13.37 -13.48
CA SER A 108 0.26 -13.17 -13.31
C SER A 108 -0.24 -11.94 -14.06
N SER A 109 -1.16 -12.15 -15.01
CA SER A 109 -1.78 -11.04 -15.75
C SER A 109 -2.60 -10.08 -14.87
N LEU A 110 -3.03 -10.53 -13.68
CA LEU A 110 -3.72 -9.70 -12.69
C LEU A 110 -2.72 -8.74 -12.04
N GLU A 111 -1.54 -9.24 -11.65
CA GLU A 111 -0.50 -8.41 -11.04
C GLU A 111 -0.04 -7.33 -12.02
N THR A 112 0.26 -7.72 -13.27
CA THR A 112 0.74 -6.77 -14.28
C THR A 112 -0.29 -5.70 -14.65
N ARG A 113 -1.58 -6.06 -14.78
CA ARG A 113 -2.62 -5.13 -15.27
C ARG A 113 -3.36 -4.36 -14.18
N ILE A 114 -3.52 -4.94 -12.99
CA ILE A 114 -4.30 -4.36 -11.91
C ILE A 114 -3.39 -3.89 -10.77
N PHE A 115 -2.48 -4.73 -10.29
CA PHE A 115 -1.64 -4.33 -9.15
C PHE A 115 -0.51 -3.37 -9.53
N THR A 116 0.05 -3.44 -10.74
CA THR A 116 1.02 -2.45 -11.21
C THR A 116 0.50 -1.00 -11.12
N PRO A 117 -0.65 -0.62 -11.73
CA PRO A 117 -1.13 0.76 -11.62
C PRO A 117 -1.49 1.13 -10.17
N ILE A 118 -1.95 0.18 -9.36
CA ILE A 118 -2.24 0.42 -7.94
C ILE A 118 -0.96 0.71 -7.16
N THR A 119 0.08 -0.12 -7.29
CA THR A 119 1.34 0.09 -6.57
C THR A 119 2.07 1.33 -7.06
N PHE A 120 1.95 1.65 -8.35
CA PHE A 120 2.49 2.89 -8.90
C PHE A 120 1.79 4.12 -8.31
N LEU A 121 0.44 4.09 -8.25
CA LEU A 121 -0.35 5.14 -7.61
C LEU A 121 0.01 5.28 -6.12
N LEU A 122 0.16 4.17 -5.40
CA LEU A 122 0.58 4.17 -3.99
C LEU A 122 1.96 4.82 -3.82
N ALA A 123 2.91 4.53 -4.70
CA ALA A 123 4.24 5.13 -4.68
C ALA A 123 4.18 6.67 -4.84
N ILE A 124 3.36 7.14 -5.79
CA ILE A 124 3.15 8.57 -6.04
C ILE A 124 2.44 9.24 -4.85
N LEU A 125 1.37 8.65 -4.34
CA LEU A 125 0.62 9.20 -3.20
C LEU A 125 1.52 9.33 -1.96
N CYS A 126 2.34 8.30 -1.69
CA CYS A 126 3.31 8.34 -0.59
C CYS A 126 4.34 9.46 -0.77
N ALA A 127 4.94 9.58 -1.97
CA ALA A 127 5.91 10.64 -2.26
C ALA A 127 5.28 12.04 -2.15
N PHE A 128 4.07 12.21 -2.69
CA PHE A 128 3.32 13.46 -2.62
C PHE A 128 3.04 13.87 -1.17
N LEU A 129 2.54 12.94 -0.35
CA LEU A 129 2.28 13.19 1.07
C LEU A 129 3.57 13.46 1.87
N ALA A 130 4.66 12.77 1.55
CA ALA A 130 5.95 12.98 2.20
C ALA A 130 6.53 14.36 1.87
N LYS A 131 6.49 14.77 0.59
CA LYS A 131 7.02 16.05 0.13
C LYS A 131 6.24 17.25 0.67
N ASN A 132 4.92 17.11 0.84
CA ASN A 132 4.04 18.20 1.29
C ASN A 132 3.77 18.20 2.81
N ARG A 133 4.51 17.39 3.57
CA ARG A 133 4.48 17.41 5.03
C ARG A 133 5.46 18.48 5.53
N GLU A 134 4.93 19.47 6.22
CA GLU A 134 5.72 20.44 6.98
C GLU A 134 6.21 19.76 8.27
N ASP A 135 7.48 20.00 8.65
CA ASP A 135 8.14 19.38 9.81
C ASP A 135 7.65 19.95 11.14
#